data_AF-A0A950TRW7-F1
#
_entry.id   AF-A0A950TRW7-F1
#
_cell.length_a   1.000
_cell.length_b   1.000
_cell.length_c   1.000
_cell.angle_alpha   90.00
_cell.angle_beta   90.00
_cell.angle_gamma   90.00
#
_symmetry.space_group_name_H-M   'P 1'
#
loop_
_entity.id
_entity.type
_entity.pdbx_description
1 polymer ?
#
loop_
_entity_poly.entity_id
_entity_poly.type
_entity_poly.pdbx_seq_one_letter_code
_entity_poly.pdbx_strand_id
1 'polypeptide(L)'
;MPGGIIATEESLIIETPERVQLEFALASIGNRFLAVALDHVIQFISIFFVAWFFLSLAGYGITNSDQLFAEAPKWVIALMIITLFLIFAGYFIVFEWLWNGQTPGKRWLRLRVIRDDGRPLTL
;
A
#
# COMPACT_ATOMS: atom_id res chain seq x y z
N MET A 1 -19.41 40.86 -9.97
CA MET A 1 -19.22 39.88 -8.89
C MET A 1 -18.45 38.73 -9.48
N PRO A 2 -17.20 38.45 -9.06
CA PRO A 2 -16.45 37.34 -9.64
C PRO A 2 -17.09 36.03 -9.17
N GLY A 3 -17.35 35.14 -10.12
CA GLY A 3 -18.11 33.91 -9.92
C GLY A 3 -17.46 33.00 -8.89
N GLY A 4 -18.29 32.46 -7.99
CA GLY A 4 -17.88 31.43 -7.06
C GLY A 4 -17.36 30.23 -7.84
N ILE A 5 -16.08 29.93 -7.66
CA ILE A 5 -15.47 28.69 -8.13
C ILE A 5 -16.11 27.59 -7.31
N ILE A 6 -16.93 26.77 -7.95
CA ILE A 6 -17.48 25.56 -7.33
C ILE A 6 -16.27 24.65 -7.15
N ALA A 7 -15.86 24.39 -5.91
CA ALA A 7 -14.94 23.32 -5.60
C ALA A 7 -15.60 22.02 -6.06
N THR A 8 -15.25 21.54 -7.26
CA THR A 8 -15.59 20.18 -7.64
C THR A 8 -14.69 19.29 -6.79
N GLU A 9 -15.19 18.15 -6.31
CA GLU A 9 -14.44 17.20 -5.45
C GLU A 9 -13.14 16.67 -6.09
N GLU A 10 -12.84 17.12 -7.32
CA GLU A 10 -11.74 16.73 -8.18
C GLU A 10 -10.65 17.81 -8.32
N SER A 11 -10.77 18.99 -7.70
CA SER A 11 -9.70 19.99 -7.68
C SER A 11 -9.37 20.50 -6.28
N LEU A 12 -8.08 20.54 -5.95
CA LEU A 12 -7.53 21.11 -4.72
C LEU A 12 -6.79 22.40 -5.09
N ILE A 13 -7.22 23.53 -4.54
CA ILE A 13 -6.56 24.83 -4.75
C ILE A 13 -5.72 25.16 -3.52
N ILE A 14 -4.41 25.37 -3.72
CA ILE A 14 -3.46 25.76 -2.66
C ILE A 14 -2.92 27.14 -2.99
N GLU A 15 -3.05 28.09 -2.05
CA GLU A 15 -2.41 29.41 -2.18
C GLU A 15 -0.98 29.35 -1.65
N THR A 16 0.01 29.61 -2.50
CA THR A 16 1.40 29.70 -2.07
C THR A 16 1.69 31.07 -1.44
N PRO A 17 2.72 31.22 -0.59
CA PRO A 17 3.09 32.51 0.01
C PRO A 17 3.39 33.63 -1.00
N GLU A 18 3.71 33.28 -2.26
CA GLU A 18 3.86 34.19 -3.39
C GLU A 18 2.52 34.70 -3.97
N ARG A 19 1.38 34.32 -3.34
CA ARG A 19 0.02 34.67 -3.73
C ARG A 19 -0.38 34.12 -5.11
N VAL A 20 0.21 32.99 -5.49
CA VAL A 20 -0.14 32.24 -6.70
C VAL A 20 -1.02 31.06 -6.30
N GLN A 21 -2.14 30.88 -7.00
CA GLN A 21 -3.06 29.77 -6.79
C GLN A 21 -2.58 28.57 -7.61
N LEU A 22 -2.31 27.45 -6.94
CA LEU A 22 -1.98 26.17 -7.58
C LEU A 22 -3.21 25.27 -7.55
N GLU A 23 -3.66 24.85 -8.72
CA GLU A 23 -4.75 23.88 -8.86
C GLU A 23 -4.18 22.47 -9.08
N PHE A 24 -4.54 21.54 -8.20
CA PHE A 24 -4.18 20.14 -8.30
C PHE A 24 -5.42 19.30 -8.61
N ALA A 25 -5.34 18.47 -9.65
CA ALA A 25 -6.37 17.47 -9.91
C ALA A 25 -6.33 16.38 -8.84
N LEU A 26 -7.37 16.29 -8.03
CA LEU A 26 -7.55 15.23 -7.05
C LEU A 26 -7.89 13.92 -7.76
N ALA A 27 -7.28 12.84 -7.29
CA ALA A 27 -7.64 11.51 -7.75
C ALA A 27 -9.11 11.21 -7.40
N SER A 28 -9.89 10.83 -8.41
CA SER A 28 -11.26 10.36 -8.22
C SER A 28 -11.30 9.17 -7.26
N ILE A 29 -12.45 8.98 -6.61
CA ILE A 29 -12.66 7.88 -5.65
C ILE A 29 -12.34 6.51 -6.26
N GLY A 30 -12.66 6.32 -7.55
CA GLY A 30 -12.35 5.09 -8.28
C GLY A 30 -10.86 4.82 -8.41
N ASN A 31 -10.06 5.86 -8.70
CA ASN A 31 -8.61 5.68 -8.84
C ASN A 31 -7.95 5.39 -7.48
N ARG A 32 -8.48 5.95 -6.39
CA ARG A 32 -8.06 5.61 -5.01
C ARG A 32 -8.37 4.15 -4.67
N PHE A 33 -9.57 3.69 -4.98
CA PHE A 33 -9.97 2.30 -4.77
C PHE A 33 -9.10 1.33 -5.58
N LEU A 34 -8.85 1.63 -6.85
CA LEU A 34 -8.03 0.79 -7.72
C LEU A 34 -6.58 0.72 -7.24
N ALA A 35 -6.03 1.82 -6.71
CA ALA A 35 -4.70 1.82 -6.09
C ALA A 35 -4.63 0.81 -4.93
N VAL A 36 -5.62 0.86 -4.03
CA VAL A 36 -5.70 -0.05 -2.88
C VAL A 36 -5.94 -1.49 -3.31
N ALA A 37 -6.77 -1.72 -4.34
CA ALA A 37 -7.01 -3.05 -4.88
C ALA A 37 -5.73 -3.67 -5.47
N LEU A 38 -4.95 -2.89 -6.22
CA LEU A 38 -3.65 -3.34 -6.75
C LEU A 38 -2.66 -3.64 -5.63
N ASP A 39 -2.58 -2.80 -4.61
CA ASP A 39 -1.72 -3.06 -3.45
C ASP A 39 -2.11 -4.35 -2.72
N HIS A 40 -3.40 -4.61 -2.54
CA HIS A 40 -3.87 -5.87 -1.96
C HIS A 40 -3.54 -7.08 -2.84
N VAL A 41 -3.67 -6.98 -4.16
CA VAL A 41 -3.27 -8.07 -5.08
C VAL A 41 -1.79 -8.39 -4.93
N ILE A 42 -0.93 -7.38 -4.92
CA ILE A 42 0.52 -7.56 -4.72
C ILE A 42 0.79 -8.19 -3.34
N GLN A 43 0.11 -7.71 -2.30
CA GLN A 43 0.25 -8.21 -0.94
C GLN A 43 -0.20 -9.67 -0.81
N PHE A 44 -1.34 -10.05 -1.40
CA PHE A 44 -1.83 -11.43 -1.42
C PHE A 44 -0.89 -12.36 -2.17
N ILE A 45 -0.36 -11.92 -3.32
CA ILE A 45 0.65 -12.69 -4.07
C ILE A 45 1.89 -12.90 -3.21
N SER A 46 2.38 -11.86 -2.54
CA SER A 46 3.56 -11.95 -1.67
C SER A 46 3.33 -12.90 -0.49
N ILE A 47 2.18 -12.79 0.19
CA ILE A 47 1.77 -13.71 1.26
C ILE A 47 1.70 -15.15 0.77
N PHE A 48 1.08 -15.38 -0.41
CA PHE A 48 0.96 -16.70 -1.00
C PHE A 48 2.34 -17.33 -1.25
N PHE A 49 3.27 -16.58 -1.85
CA PHE A 49 4.63 -17.07 -2.10
C PHE A 49 5.40 -17.37 -0.81
N VAL A 50 5.25 -16.54 0.22
CA VAL A 50 5.91 -16.77 1.51
C VAL A 50 5.32 -17.99 2.22
N ALA A 51 3.99 -18.11 2.26
CA ALA A 51 3.34 -19.29 2.81
C ALA A 51 3.75 -20.57 2.05
N TRP A 52 3.80 -20.51 0.72
CA TRP A 52 4.29 -21.60 -0.13
C TRP A 52 5.74 -21.99 0.18
N PHE A 53 6.62 -21.00 0.34
CA PHE A 53 8.02 -21.22 0.63
C PHE A 53 8.21 -21.94 1.98
N PHE A 54 7.52 -21.49 3.03
CA PHE A 54 7.55 -22.14 4.34
C PHE A 54 6.97 -23.56 4.29
N LEU A 55 5.89 -23.75 3.54
CA LEU A 55 5.27 -25.06 3.32
C LEU A 55 6.23 -26.05 2.65
N SER A 56 6.86 -25.62 1.56
CA SER A 56 7.84 -26.40 0.82
C SER A 56 9.08 -26.74 1.66
N LEU A 57 9.55 -25.81 2.50
CA LEU A 57 10.70 -26.03 3.38
C LEU A 57 10.39 -27.08 4.47
N ALA A 58 9.15 -27.11 4.95
CA ALA A 58 8.69 -28.10 5.90
C ALA A 58 8.47 -29.50 5.28
N GLY A 59 8.59 -29.64 3.95
CA GLY A 59 8.43 -30.92 3.25
C GLY A 59 6.98 -31.34 3.00
N TYR A 60 6.02 -30.45 3.28
CA TYR A 60 4.60 -30.69 3.01
C TYR A 60 4.20 -30.04 1.69
N GLY A 61 3.37 -30.72 0.90
CA GLY A 61 2.73 -30.15 -0.29
C GLY A 61 1.38 -29.51 0.02
N ILE A 62 0.72 -28.97 -1.00
CA ILE A 62 -0.63 -28.35 -0.91
C ILE A 62 -1.66 -29.29 -0.26
N THR A 63 -1.52 -30.59 -0.46
CA THR A 63 -2.52 -31.60 -0.11
C THR A 63 -2.48 -32.07 1.34
N ASN A 64 -1.41 -31.81 2.09
CA ASN A 64 -1.21 -32.33 3.45
C ASN A 64 -1.02 -31.19 4.48
N SER A 65 -1.72 -30.07 4.33
CA SER A 65 -1.55 -28.89 5.19
C SER A 65 -1.99 -29.10 6.64
N ASP A 66 -2.89 -30.04 6.91
CA ASP A 66 -3.51 -30.18 8.23
C ASP A 66 -2.55 -30.75 9.28
N GLN A 67 -1.50 -31.46 8.86
CA GLN A 67 -0.48 -32.03 9.74
C GLN A 67 0.68 -31.06 10.05
N LEU A 68 0.76 -29.92 9.35
CA LEU A 68 1.80 -28.91 9.55
C LEU A 68 1.89 -28.42 11.00
N PHE A 69 0.74 -28.09 11.60
CA PHE A 69 0.73 -27.53 12.95
C PHE A 69 1.07 -28.55 14.03
N ALA A 70 0.94 -29.85 13.74
CA ALA A 70 1.22 -30.92 14.67
C ALA A 70 2.69 -31.37 14.62
N GLU A 71 3.29 -31.41 13.42
CA GLU A 71 4.59 -32.03 13.19
C GLU A 71 5.71 -31.01 12.88
N ALA A 72 5.37 -29.78 12.45
CA ALA A 72 6.40 -28.80 12.14
C ALA A 72 7.10 -28.29 13.40
N PRO A 73 8.40 -27.97 13.31
CA PRO A 73 9.11 -27.35 14.43
C PRO A 73 8.46 -26.02 14.83
N LYS A 74 8.16 -25.84 16.11
CA LYS A 74 7.47 -24.65 16.65
C LYS A 74 8.14 -23.32 16.26
N TRP A 75 9.47 -23.32 16.13
CA TRP A 75 10.24 -22.14 15.73
C TRP A 75 9.98 -21.74 14.26
N VAL A 76 9.71 -22.70 13.37
CA VAL A 76 9.36 -22.42 11.96
C VAL A 76 8.01 -21.75 11.88
N ILE A 77 7.02 -22.26 12.63
CA ILE A 77 5.68 -21.66 12.71
C ILE A 77 5.77 -20.23 13.26
N ALA A 78 6.56 -20.01 14.32
CA ALA A 78 6.76 -18.67 14.88
C ALA A 78 7.38 -17.71 13.86
N LEU A 79 8.42 -18.14 13.13
CA LEU A 79 9.07 -17.33 12.10
C LEU A 79 8.11 -17.01 10.94
N MET A 80 7.29 -17.98 10.52
CA MET A 80 6.28 -17.78 9.49
C MET A 80 5.26 -16.72 9.90
N ILE A 81 4.71 -16.81 11.12
CA ILE A 81 3.73 -15.84 11.64
C ILE A 81 4.34 -14.43 11.69
N ILE A 82 5.57 -14.29 12.20
CA ILE A 82 6.26 -12.98 12.26
C ILE A 82 6.47 -12.43 10.85
N THR A 83 6.91 -13.26 9.91
CA THR A 83 7.13 -12.84 8.51
C THR A 83 5.84 -12.39 7.86
N LEU A 84 4.74 -13.13 8.04
CA LEU A 84 3.42 -12.76 7.53
C LEU A 84 2.91 -11.45 8.15
N PHE A 85 3.10 -11.25 9.44
CA PHE A 85 2.76 -10.00 10.12
C PHE A 85 3.56 -8.81 9.55
N LEU A 86 4.87 -8.99 9.33
CA LEU A 86 5.71 -7.96 8.72
C LEU A 86 5.29 -7.63 7.28
N ILE A 87 4.83 -8.59 6.51
CA ILE A 87 4.29 -8.33 5.17
C ILE A 87 2.94 -7.62 5.26
N PHE A 88 2.10 -8.02 6.22
CA PHE A 88 0.78 -7.42 6.39
C PHE A 88 0.88 -5.93 6.82
N ALA A 89 1.62 -5.65 7.90
CA ALA A 89 1.74 -4.31 8.45
C ALA A 89 2.88 -3.50 7.81
N GLY A 90 4.02 -4.13 7.55
CA GLY A 90 5.23 -3.47 7.08
C GLY A 90 5.21 -3.12 5.60
N TYR A 91 4.42 -3.80 4.77
CA TYR A 91 4.32 -3.48 3.33
C TYR A 91 3.99 -2.00 3.10
N PHE A 92 2.88 -1.51 3.68
CA PHE A 92 2.47 -0.12 3.50
C PHE A 92 3.49 0.86 4.06
N ILE A 93 4.02 0.59 5.26
CA ILE A 93 4.98 1.46 5.94
C ILE A 93 6.28 1.58 5.12
N VAL A 94 6.85 0.44 4.69
CA VAL A 94 8.14 0.41 3.97
C VAL A 94 8.00 1.10 2.62
N PHE A 95 6.92 0.84 1.88
CA PHE A 95 6.75 1.46 0.57
C PHE A 95 6.45 2.96 0.67
N GLU A 96 5.60 3.37 1.61
CA GLU A 96 5.37 4.80 1.83
C GLU A 96 6.63 5.51 2.30
N TRP A 97 7.47 4.88 3.11
CA TRP A 97 8.75 5.45 3.52
C TRP A 97 9.76 5.53 2.35
N LEU A 98 9.91 4.45 1.57
CA LEU A 98 10.90 4.37 0.49
C LEU A 98 10.54 5.23 -0.73
N TRP A 99 9.25 5.49 -0.97
CA TRP A 99 8.77 6.24 -2.14
C TRP A 99 8.03 7.53 -1.81
N ASN A 100 8.36 8.18 -0.68
CA ASN A 100 7.85 9.51 -0.32
C ASN A 100 6.30 9.57 -0.34
N GLY A 101 5.65 8.61 0.33
CA GLY A 101 4.20 8.51 0.46
C GLY A 101 3.49 7.81 -0.70
N GLN A 102 4.19 6.99 -1.49
CA GLN A 102 3.60 6.19 -2.57
C GLN A 102 3.74 4.69 -2.31
N THR A 103 2.67 3.93 -2.54
CA THR A 103 2.68 2.47 -2.62
C THR A 103 2.80 2.01 -4.08
N PRO A 104 3.15 0.74 -4.37
CA PRO A 104 3.26 0.27 -5.76
C PRO A 104 1.98 0.52 -6.58
N GLY A 105 0.80 0.24 -5.99
CA GLY A 105 -0.50 0.46 -6.63
C GLY A 105 -0.78 1.93 -6.91
N LYS A 106 -0.50 2.83 -5.95
CA LYS A 106 -0.59 4.29 -6.15
C LYS A 106 0.34 4.72 -7.31
N ARG A 107 1.56 4.19 -7.37
CA ARG A 107 2.56 4.55 -8.37
C ARG A 107 2.17 4.13 -9.79
N TRP A 108 1.59 2.94 -9.97
CA TRP A 108 1.09 2.48 -11.27
C TRP A 108 -0.02 3.38 -11.81
N LEU A 109 -0.86 3.92 -10.93
CA LEU A 109 -1.91 4.87 -11.28
C LEU A 109 -1.46 6.33 -11.29
N ARG A 110 -0.14 6.56 -11.19
CA ARG A 110 0.49 7.90 -11.14
C ARG A 110 -0.08 8.78 -10.03
N LEU A 111 -0.54 8.18 -8.94
CA LEU A 111 -1.04 8.87 -7.76
C LEU A 111 0.11 9.20 -6.81
N ARG A 112 0.03 10.37 -6.19
CA ARG A 112 0.96 10.82 -5.14
C ARG A 112 0.17 11.46 -4.02
N VAL A 113 0.52 11.10 -2.79
CA VAL A 113 0.02 11.83 -1.61
C VAL A 113 0.91 13.06 -1.42
N ILE A 114 0.28 14.22 -1.30
CA ILE A 114 0.91 15.52 -1.03
C ILE A 114 0.42 16.03 0.31
N ARG A 115 1.23 16.84 0.99
CA ARG A 115 0.79 17.54 2.21
C ARG A 115 -0.18 18.66 1.84
N ASP A 116 -0.95 19.11 2.82
CA ASP A 116 -1.91 20.23 2.65
C ASP A 116 -1.20 21.53 2.21
N ASP A 117 0.09 21.68 2.52
CA ASP A 117 0.94 22.78 2.06
C ASP A 117 1.49 22.62 0.62
N GLY A 118 1.05 21.59 -0.12
CA GLY A 118 1.50 21.26 -1.48
C GLY A 118 2.91 20.67 -1.59
N ARG A 119 3.62 20.52 -0.46
CA ARG A 119 4.96 19.94 -0.41
C ARG A 119 4.91 18.41 -0.51
N PRO A 120 5.95 17.76 -1.08
CA PRO A 120 6.05 16.31 -1.05
C PRO A 120 6.08 15.81 0.40
N LEU A 121 5.57 14.59 0.62
CA LEU A 121 5.75 13.89 1.88
C LEU A 121 7.21 13.48 2.02
N THR A 122 8.00 14.35 2.63
CA THR A 122 9.31 14.04 3.19
C THR A 122 9.19 14.11 4.70
N LEU A 123 9.75 13.11 5.40
CA LEU A 123 9.91 13.17 6.86
C LEU A 123 10.84 14.31 7.28
#